data_AF-A0A2S2QE04-F1
#
_entry.id   AF-A0A2S2QE04-F1
#
_cell.length_a   1.000
_cell.length_b   1.000
_cell.length_c   1.000
_cell.angle_alpha   90.00
_cell.angle_beta   90.00
_cell.angle_gamma   90.00
#
_symmetry.space_group_name_H-M   'P 1'
#
loop_
_entity.id
_entity.type
_entity.pdbx_description
1 polymer ?
#
loop_
_entity_poly.entity_id
_entity_poly.type
_entity_poly.pdbx_seq_one_letter_code
_entity_poly.pdbx_strand_id
1 'polypeptide(L)'
;TDPSVHPKVATIFLERSKVENGLTRKQSQSQIVDFRSLKKSSSCSTIYLDDSTVSQPNLKNTVKCVALAIYYHIKNRTSERQIEIFDEKLHPLTRDRVPDNYDVHSPEHRQIYKFVRTLFNAAQLTAECAIITLVYLERLLTYAEVDITPANWKRIVLGAILLASKVWDDQAVWNVDYCQILKDITVEDMYV
;
A
#
# COMPACT_ATOMS: atom_id res chain seq x y z
N THR A 1 5.57 -24.42 10.48
CA THR A 1 6.86 -24.15 11.14
C THR A 1 6.98 -22.65 11.32
N ASP A 2 7.35 -22.19 12.52
CA ASP A 2 7.36 -20.77 12.90
C ASP A 2 8.31 -19.94 12.00
N PRO A 3 7.82 -18.90 11.30
CA PRO A 3 8.66 -18.08 10.43
C PRO A 3 9.60 -17.12 11.17
N SER A 4 9.50 -16.98 12.50
CA SER A 4 10.37 -16.14 13.31
C SER A 4 11.84 -16.60 13.32
N VAL A 5 12.10 -17.85 12.92
CA VAL A 5 13.42 -18.50 12.98
C VAL A 5 14.13 -18.65 11.63
N HIS A 6 13.59 -18.13 10.52
CA HIS A 6 14.19 -18.27 9.18
C HIS A 6 14.61 -16.93 8.54
N PRO A 7 15.82 -16.43 8.83
CA PRO A 7 16.37 -15.18 8.27
C PRO A 7 16.70 -15.23 6.77
N LYS A 8 16.44 -16.35 6.09
CA LYS A 8 16.67 -16.54 4.65
C LYS A 8 15.42 -16.29 3.79
N VAL A 9 14.26 -16.03 4.38
CA VAL A 9 13.06 -15.65 3.62
C VAL A 9 13.24 -14.21 3.18
N ALA A 10 13.77 -14.02 1.97
CA ALA A 10 13.98 -12.71 1.38
C ALA A 10 12.63 -12.05 1.06
N THR A 11 12.53 -10.74 1.27
CA THR A 11 11.39 -9.94 0.84
C THR A 11 11.37 -9.88 -0.69
N ILE A 12 10.20 -10.10 -1.31
CA ILE A 12 9.99 -10.18 -2.77
C ILE A 12 10.48 -8.89 -3.48
N PHE A 13 10.48 -7.76 -2.77
CA PHE A 13 11.05 -6.48 -3.23
C PHE A 13 12.48 -6.57 -3.75
N LEU A 14 13.33 -7.39 -3.13
CA LEU A 14 14.76 -7.43 -3.45
C LEU A 14 15.06 -8.29 -4.68
N GLU A 15 14.27 -9.34 -4.94
CA GLU A 15 14.46 -10.21 -6.10
C GLU A 15 13.97 -9.57 -7.40
N ARG A 16 12.90 -8.78 -7.33
CA ARG A 16 12.28 -8.16 -8.51
C ARG A 16 12.92 -6.84 -8.94
N SER A 17 13.84 -6.28 -8.16
CA SER A 17 14.55 -5.03 -8.49
C SER A 17 15.82 -5.24 -9.32
N LYS A 18 16.02 -6.40 -9.97
CA LYS A 18 17.12 -6.60 -10.93
C LYS A 18 16.88 -5.75 -12.17
N VAL A 19 17.23 -4.47 -12.06
CA VAL A 19 17.51 -3.60 -13.20
C VAL A 19 18.75 -4.19 -13.86
N GLU A 20 18.56 -4.73 -15.06
CA GLU A 20 19.61 -5.23 -15.92
C GLU A 20 20.61 -4.09 -16.16
N ASN A 21 21.89 -4.34 -15.83
CA ASN A 21 22.98 -3.37 -15.97
C ASN A 21 23.22 -3.02 -17.44
N GLY A 22 22.47 -2.04 -17.94
CA GLY A 22 22.76 -1.27 -19.15
C GLY A 22 23.23 0.12 -18.76
N LEU A 23 24.54 0.34 -18.74
CA LEU A 23 25.16 1.65 -18.56
C LEU A 23 24.68 2.62 -19.66
N THR A 24 23.67 3.44 -19.38
CA THR A 24 23.60 4.81 -19.90
C THR A 24 22.71 5.67 -19.00
N ARG A 25 23.34 6.53 -18.20
CA ARG A 25 22.66 7.56 -17.40
C ARG A 25 22.06 8.61 -18.35
N LYS A 26 20.89 8.32 -18.93
CA LYS A 26 20.11 9.31 -19.67
C LYS A 26 19.43 10.22 -18.68
N GLN A 27 19.90 11.46 -18.67
CA GLN A 27 19.35 12.59 -17.93
C GLN A 27 17.89 12.79 -18.37
N SER A 28 16.94 12.39 -17.53
CA SER A 28 15.52 12.67 -17.74
C SER A 28 15.25 14.12 -17.40
N GLN A 29 15.38 14.97 -18.43
CA GLN A 29 14.97 16.36 -18.40
C GLN A 29 13.43 16.41 -18.40
N SER A 30 12.82 16.37 -17.22
CA SER A 30 11.43 16.81 -17.06
C SER A 30 11.47 18.29 -16.70
N GLN A 31 10.98 19.11 -17.63
CA GLN A 31 10.68 20.52 -17.40
C GLN A 31 9.62 20.59 -16.29
N ILE A 32 10.06 20.75 -15.05
CA ILE A 32 9.19 21.11 -13.94
C ILE A 32 9.30 22.61 -13.78
N VAL A 33 8.19 23.25 -14.10
CA VAL A 33 7.93 24.67 -13.93
C VAL A 33 8.23 25.07 -12.48
N ASP A 34 8.94 26.17 -12.36
CA ASP A 34 9.54 26.78 -11.18
C ASP A 34 8.53 26.98 -10.03
N PHE A 35 8.70 26.26 -8.93
CA PHE A 35 8.36 26.74 -7.58
C PHE A 35 9.52 26.35 -6.66
N ARG A 36 10.36 27.34 -6.38
CA ARG A 36 11.64 27.22 -5.68
C ARG A 36 11.48 26.63 -4.27
N SER A 37 12.01 25.43 -4.10
CA SER A 37 12.65 25.02 -2.84
C SER A 37 14.13 24.81 -3.14
N LEU A 38 14.98 25.52 -2.42
CA LEU A 38 16.42 25.59 -2.64
C LEU A 38 17.07 24.20 -2.65
N LYS A 39 17.47 23.70 -3.83
CA LYS A 39 18.47 22.61 -3.90
C LYS A 39 19.84 23.16 -3.52
N LYS A 40 20.12 23.25 -2.22
CA LYS A 40 21.48 23.49 -1.72
C LYS A 40 22.20 22.15 -1.59
N SER A 41 23.29 21.99 -2.33
CA SER A 41 24.22 20.88 -2.17
C SER A 41 24.97 20.99 -0.85
N SER A 42 25.05 19.89 -0.09
CA SER A 42 25.72 19.84 1.21
C SER A 42 27.24 19.73 1.05
N SER A 43 27.93 20.86 1.16
CA SER A 43 29.39 20.91 1.40
C SER A 43 29.65 20.91 2.91
N CYS A 44 29.67 19.71 3.49
CA CYS A 44 30.31 19.30 4.76
C CYS A 44 30.25 20.18 6.06
N SER A 45 29.21 20.96 6.36
CA SER A 45 29.04 21.48 7.75
C SER A 45 27.60 21.65 8.23
N THR A 46 26.60 21.60 7.35
CA THR A 46 25.19 21.68 7.72
C THR A 46 24.37 20.78 6.81
N ILE A 47 23.73 19.77 7.40
CA ILE A 47 22.78 18.89 6.73
C ILE A 47 21.40 19.44 7.05
N TYR A 48 20.71 19.95 6.04
CA TYR A 48 19.30 20.31 6.17
C TYR A 48 18.50 19.01 6.00
N LEU A 49 17.92 18.54 7.08
CA LEU A 49 17.00 17.41 7.06
C LEU A 49 15.62 17.94 6.65
N ASP A 50 14.95 17.23 5.74
CA ASP A 50 13.51 17.40 5.58
C ASP A 50 12.79 16.60 6.68
N ASP A 51 11.50 16.87 6.89
CA ASP A 51 10.66 16.12 7.85
C ASP A 51 10.29 14.71 7.30
N SER A 52 11.24 14.04 6.66
CA SER A 52 11.14 12.65 6.17
C SER A 52 12.24 11.76 6.80
N THR A 53 12.53 12.00 8.07
CA THR A 53 13.52 11.22 8.83
C THR A 53 12.89 9.97 9.43
N VAL A 54 13.72 9.04 9.94
CA VAL A 54 13.21 7.84 10.65
C VAL A 54 12.33 8.21 11.84
N SER A 55 12.67 9.31 12.55
CA SER A 55 11.90 9.81 13.70
C SER A 55 10.67 10.64 13.32
N GLN A 56 10.59 11.10 12.07
CA GLN A 56 9.47 11.88 11.55
C GLN A 56 9.15 11.40 10.13
N PRO A 57 8.51 10.23 10.00
CA PRO A 57 8.22 9.66 8.69
C PRO A 57 7.10 10.43 7.98
N ASN A 58 7.28 10.67 6.69
CA ASN A 58 6.28 11.33 5.86
C ASN A 58 5.16 10.36 5.45
N LEU A 59 4.05 10.36 6.19
CA LEU A 59 2.89 9.48 5.94
C LEU A 59 2.42 9.50 4.48
N LYS A 60 2.33 10.69 3.86
CA LYS A 60 1.86 10.82 2.48
C LYS A 60 2.76 10.07 1.49
N ASN A 61 4.07 10.18 1.65
CA ASN A 61 5.03 9.48 0.79
C ASN A 61 5.02 7.98 1.08
N THR A 62 4.94 7.58 2.35
CA THR A 62 4.85 6.17 2.73
C THR A 62 3.61 5.50 2.13
N VAL A 63 2.44 6.13 2.22
CA VAL A 63 1.20 5.60 1.63
C VAL A 63 1.30 5.51 0.10
N LYS A 64 1.99 6.44 -0.57
CA LYS A 64 2.28 6.32 -2.02
C LYS A 64 3.15 5.10 -2.32
N CYS A 65 4.19 4.87 -1.53
CA CYS A 65 5.07 3.71 -1.70
C CYS A 65 4.31 2.40 -1.51
N VAL A 66 3.47 2.32 -0.46
CA VAL A 66 2.61 1.14 -0.22
C VAL A 66 1.64 0.92 -1.37
N ALA A 67 1.00 1.98 -1.87
CA ALA A 67 0.08 1.87 -3.02
C ALA A 67 0.79 1.38 -4.29
N LEU A 68 2.00 1.85 -4.55
CA LEU A 68 2.83 1.35 -5.66
C LEU A 68 3.23 -0.10 -5.48
N ALA A 69 3.60 -0.52 -4.26
CA ALA A 69 3.92 -1.90 -3.97
C ALA A 69 2.73 -2.83 -4.27
N ILE A 70 1.54 -2.49 -3.76
CA ILE A 70 0.29 -3.21 -4.04
C ILE A 70 0.01 -3.26 -5.55
N TYR A 71 0.12 -2.13 -6.24
CA TYR A 71 -0.02 -2.05 -7.70
C TYR A 71 0.91 -3.03 -8.42
N TYR A 72 2.19 -3.09 -8.03
CA TYR A 72 3.14 -4.00 -8.64
C TYR A 72 2.91 -5.46 -8.28
N HIS A 73 2.35 -5.77 -7.10
CA HIS A 73 1.90 -7.13 -6.80
C HIS A 73 0.76 -7.57 -7.72
N ILE A 74 -0.22 -6.69 -8.00
CA ILE A 74 -1.33 -6.98 -8.93
C ILE A 74 -0.82 -7.13 -10.36
N LYS A 75 0.08 -6.24 -10.79
CA LYS A 75 0.59 -6.20 -12.16
C LYS A 75 1.54 -7.34 -12.49
N ASN A 76 2.41 -7.71 -11.55
CA ASN A 76 3.43 -8.74 -11.72
C ASN A 76 2.99 -10.08 -11.10
N ARG A 77 1.68 -10.33 -11.00
CA ARG A 77 1.15 -11.62 -10.59
C ARG A 77 1.46 -12.67 -11.65
N THR A 78 1.78 -13.87 -11.21
CA THR A 78 2.10 -15.02 -12.10
C THR A 78 0.97 -16.05 -12.13
N SER A 79 0.01 -15.93 -11.22
CA SER A 79 -1.13 -16.81 -11.03
C SER A 79 -2.33 -16.01 -10.53
N GLU A 80 -3.48 -16.66 -10.48
CA GLU A 80 -4.74 -16.07 -10.01
C GLU A 80 -5.36 -16.94 -8.90
N ARG A 81 -4.54 -17.36 -7.93
CA ARG A 81 -5.03 -18.11 -6.77
C ARG A 81 -5.83 -17.15 -5.89
N GLN A 82 -7.12 -17.44 -5.70
CA GLN A 82 -8.02 -16.61 -4.93
C GLN A 82 -8.63 -17.41 -3.78
N ILE A 83 -9.05 -16.71 -2.73
CA ILE A 83 -9.80 -17.27 -1.61
C ILE A 83 -11.10 -16.48 -1.47
N GLU A 84 -12.23 -17.18 -1.37
CA GLU A 84 -13.58 -16.62 -1.42
C GLU A 84 -13.82 -15.50 -0.38
N ILE A 85 -13.25 -15.60 0.82
CA ILE A 85 -13.35 -14.57 1.87
C ILE A 85 -12.91 -13.17 1.41
N PHE A 86 -12.01 -13.11 0.43
CA PHE A 86 -11.51 -11.86 -0.12
C PHE A 86 -12.25 -11.40 -1.38
N ASP A 87 -13.19 -12.17 -1.91
CA ASP A 87 -13.97 -11.77 -3.09
C ASP A 87 -14.89 -10.59 -2.77
N GLU A 88 -14.76 -9.51 -3.54
CA GLU A 88 -15.51 -8.27 -3.32
C GLU A 88 -17.00 -8.43 -3.64
N LYS A 89 -17.39 -9.32 -4.56
CA LYS A 89 -18.80 -9.53 -4.93
C LYS A 89 -19.54 -10.37 -3.89
N LEU A 90 -18.91 -11.44 -3.38
CA LEU A 90 -19.45 -12.27 -2.29
C LEU A 90 -19.52 -11.50 -0.98
N HIS A 91 -18.55 -10.61 -0.77
CA HIS A 91 -18.47 -9.82 0.43
C HIS A 91 -18.21 -8.34 0.06
N PRO A 92 -19.24 -7.54 -0.22
CA PRO A 92 -19.04 -6.13 -0.52
C PRO A 92 -18.44 -5.36 0.68
N LEU A 93 -17.60 -4.35 0.40
CA LEU A 93 -17.12 -3.43 1.45
C LEU A 93 -18.12 -2.31 1.72
N THR A 94 -18.84 -1.88 0.69
CA THR A 94 -19.90 -0.87 0.77
C THR A 94 -21.27 -1.52 0.59
N ARG A 95 -22.34 -0.75 0.79
CA ARG A 95 -23.72 -1.22 0.59
C ARG A 95 -24.14 -1.26 -0.89
N ASP A 96 -23.35 -0.64 -1.76
CA ASP A 96 -23.65 -0.55 -3.18
C ASP A 96 -23.41 -1.89 -3.87
N ARG A 97 -24.12 -2.10 -4.99
CA ARG A 97 -23.87 -3.29 -5.81
C ARG A 97 -22.49 -3.21 -6.46
N VAL A 98 -21.72 -4.27 -6.29
CA VAL A 98 -20.47 -4.48 -7.02
C VAL A 98 -20.78 -4.70 -8.50
N PRO A 99 -20.17 -3.93 -9.43
CA PRO A 99 -20.40 -4.09 -10.87
C PRO A 99 -20.08 -5.50 -11.35
N ASP A 100 -20.76 -5.97 -12.41
CA ASP A 100 -20.50 -7.31 -12.95
C ASP A 100 -19.12 -7.46 -13.59
N ASN A 101 -18.45 -6.35 -13.94
CA ASN A 101 -17.11 -6.30 -14.52
C ASN A 101 -16.01 -5.91 -13.50
N TYR A 102 -16.26 -6.07 -12.19
CA TYR A 102 -15.37 -5.67 -11.10
C TYR A 102 -13.98 -6.33 -11.13
N ASP A 103 -13.90 -7.54 -11.66
CA ASP A 103 -12.70 -8.37 -11.72
C ASP A 103 -11.90 -8.20 -13.02
N VAL A 104 -12.47 -7.53 -14.02
CA VAL A 104 -11.90 -7.43 -15.37
C VAL A 104 -10.72 -6.44 -15.42
N HIS A 105 -10.84 -5.31 -14.72
CA HIS A 105 -9.88 -4.20 -14.85
C HIS A 105 -9.03 -4.06 -13.60
N SER A 106 -7.71 -4.23 -13.75
CA SER A 106 -6.78 -3.98 -12.65
C SER A 106 -6.79 -2.50 -12.24
N PRO A 107 -6.78 -2.20 -10.93
CA PRO A 107 -6.81 -0.82 -10.46
C PRO A 107 -5.51 -0.09 -10.78
N GLU A 108 -5.62 1.20 -11.08
CA GLU A 108 -4.47 2.08 -11.17
C GLU A 108 -3.90 2.40 -9.79
N HIS A 109 -2.59 2.64 -9.72
CA HIS A 109 -1.89 3.01 -8.48
C HIS A 109 -2.54 4.21 -7.78
N ARG A 110 -3.14 5.15 -8.52
CA ARG A 110 -3.88 6.31 -7.98
C ARG A 110 -5.15 5.89 -7.23
N GLN A 111 -5.87 4.88 -7.72
CA GLN A 111 -7.08 4.35 -7.06
C GLN A 111 -6.70 3.62 -5.76
N ILE A 112 -5.64 2.82 -5.81
CA ILE A 112 -5.10 2.14 -4.62
C ILE A 112 -4.64 3.16 -3.58
N TYR A 113 -3.90 4.20 -4.01
CA TYR A 113 -3.45 5.27 -3.12
C TYR A 113 -4.61 5.99 -2.45
N LYS A 114 -5.69 6.31 -3.19
CA LYS A 114 -6.88 6.94 -2.63
C LYS A 114 -7.52 6.05 -1.58
N PHE A 115 -7.73 4.77 -1.90
CA PHE A 115 -8.31 3.82 -0.95
C PHE A 115 -7.52 3.74 0.35
N VAL A 116 -6.20 3.50 0.26
CA VAL A 116 -5.33 3.41 1.44
C VAL A 116 -5.31 4.73 2.20
N ARG A 117 -5.17 5.87 1.50
CA ARG A 117 -5.18 7.20 2.14
C ARG A 117 -6.48 7.47 2.88
N THR A 118 -7.62 7.14 2.30
CA THR A 118 -8.93 7.38 2.92
C THR A 118 -9.05 6.57 4.22
N LEU A 119 -8.65 5.29 4.21
CA LEU A 119 -8.63 4.46 5.41
C LEU A 119 -7.67 5.01 6.49
N PHE A 120 -6.46 5.40 6.09
CA PHE A 120 -5.46 5.95 7.02
C PHE A 120 -5.90 7.27 7.64
N ASN A 121 -6.52 8.16 6.85
CA ASN A 121 -7.03 9.42 7.37
C ASN A 121 -8.20 9.21 8.32
N ALA A 122 -9.14 8.34 7.95
CA ALA A 122 -10.35 8.10 8.73
C ALA A 122 -10.04 7.40 10.06
N ALA A 123 -9.09 6.46 10.07
CA ALA A 123 -8.63 5.77 11.27
C ALA A 123 -7.43 6.45 11.96
N GLN A 124 -7.01 7.64 11.50
CA GLN A 124 -5.88 8.42 12.03
C GLN A 124 -4.58 7.62 12.18
N LEU A 125 -4.28 6.74 11.21
CA LEU A 125 -3.14 5.82 11.26
C LEU A 125 -1.82 6.51 10.86
N THR A 126 -0.72 6.04 11.45
CA THR A 126 0.62 6.60 11.25
C THR A 126 1.39 5.93 10.11
N ALA A 127 2.56 6.48 9.74
CA ALA A 127 3.37 5.95 8.64
C ALA A 127 3.95 4.56 8.93
N GLU A 128 4.25 4.28 10.20
CA GLU A 128 4.72 2.99 10.69
C GLU A 128 3.67 1.90 10.47
N CYS A 129 2.39 2.21 10.75
CA CYS A 129 1.27 1.32 10.45
C CYS A 129 1.17 0.99 8.94
N ALA A 130 1.54 1.92 8.06
CA ALA A 130 1.58 1.68 6.61
C ALA A 130 2.66 0.67 6.21
N ILE A 131 3.84 0.75 6.85
CA ILE A 131 4.91 -0.24 6.64
C ILE A 131 4.48 -1.62 7.13
N ILE A 132 3.89 -1.71 8.32
CA ILE A 132 3.42 -2.97 8.91
C ILE A 132 2.29 -3.59 8.06
N THR A 133 1.40 -2.75 7.52
CA THR A 133 0.35 -3.18 6.57
C THR A 133 0.97 -3.91 5.38
N LEU A 134 2.03 -3.34 4.79
CA LEU A 134 2.68 -3.94 3.63
C LEU A 134 3.34 -5.29 3.99
N VAL A 135 3.97 -5.37 5.18
CA VAL A 135 4.53 -6.64 5.70
C VAL A 135 3.44 -7.70 5.88
N TYR A 136 2.29 -7.35 6.47
CA TYR A 136 1.20 -8.31 6.65
C TYR A 136 0.54 -8.74 5.34
N LEU A 137 0.41 -7.81 4.39
CA LEU A 137 -0.06 -8.14 3.05
C LEU A 137 0.87 -9.18 2.40
N GLU A 138 2.19 -8.96 2.40
CA GLU A 138 3.14 -9.92 1.82
C GLU A 138 3.10 -11.28 2.51
N ARG A 139 3.02 -11.30 3.84
CA ARG A 139 2.89 -12.55 4.61
C ARG A 139 1.62 -13.30 4.24
N LEU A 140 0.50 -12.60 4.06
CA LEU A 140 -0.75 -13.21 3.63
C LEU A 140 -0.59 -13.82 2.23
N LEU A 141 -0.09 -13.06 1.25
CA LEU A 141 0.10 -13.56 -0.11
C LEU A 141 1.02 -14.79 -0.14
N THR A 142 2.06 -14.80 0.70
CA THR A 142 3.05 -15.88 0.75
C THR A 142 2.51 -17.14 1.45
N TYR A 143 1.94 -16.99 2.66
CA TYR A 143 1.56 -18.14 3.48
C TYR A 143 0.20 -18.72 3.15
N ALA A 144 -0.75 -17.88 2.72
CA ALA A 144 -2.05 -18.35 2.26
C ALA A 144 -2.03 -18.74 0.78
N GLU A 145 -0.88 -18.60 0.11
CA GLU A 145 -0.70 -18.87 -1.32
C GLU A 145 -1.78 -18.19 -2.19
N VAL A 146 -2.15 -16.97 -1.80
CA VAL A 146 -3.17 -16.17 -2.47
C VAL A 146 -2.50 -15.07 -3.28
N ASP A 147 -3.03 -14.83 -4.47
CA ASP A 147 -2.60 -13.75 -5.35
C ASP A 147 -3.56 -12.57 -5.20
N ILE A 148 -3.00 -11.36 -5.30
CA ILE A 148 -3.80 -10.15 -5.31
C ILE A 148 -4.30 -9.86 -6.74
N THR A 149 -5.62 -9.74 -6.89
CA THR A 149 -6.33 -9.62 -8.16
C THR A 149 -7.31 -8.43 -8.10
N PRO A 150 -7.86 -7.99 -9.25
CA PRO A 150 -8.84 -6.91 -9.28
C PRO A 150 -10.10 -7.21 -8.43
N ALA A 151 -10.45 -8.49 -8.29
CA ALA A 151 -11.60 -8.95 -7.53
C ALA A 151 -11.43 -8.89 -6.01
N ASN A 152 -10.19 -8.88 -5.50
CA ASN A 152 -9.92 -9.14 -4.08
C ASN A 152 -9.03 -8.10 -3.38
N TRP A 153 -8.37 -7.21 -4.15
CA TRP A 153 -7.34 -6.31 -3.60
C TRP A 153 -7.86 -5.41 -2.49
N LYS A 154 -9.08 -4.88 -2.59
CA LYS A 154 -9.63 -4.00 -1.55
C LYS A 154 -9.79 -4.72 -0.22
N ARG A 155 -10.27 -5.97 -0.25
CA ARG A 155 -10.47 -6.76 0.96
C ARG A 155 -9.16 -7.20 1.59
N ILE A 156 -8.21 -7.64 0.77
CA ILE A 156 -6.86 -8.01 1.23
C ILE A 156 -6.18 -6.82 1.90
N VAL A 157 -6.20 -5.65 1.24
CA VAL A 157 -5.59 -4.42 1.77
C VAL A 157 -6.27 -3.96 3.04
N LEU A 158 -7.62 -3.95 3.08
CA LEU A 158 -8.36 -3.62 4.29
C LEU A 158 -8.02 -4.58 5.44
N GLY A 159 -8.01 -5.89 5.19
CA GLY A 159 -7.65 -6.90 6.19
C GLY A 159 -6.24 -6.70 6.74
N ALA A 160 -5.26 -6.40 5.87
CA ALA A 160 -3.90 -6.11 6.29
C ALA A 160 -3.80 -4.83 7.15
N ILE A 161 -4.55 -3.77 6.80
CA ILE A 161 -4.61 -2.52 7.58
C ILE A 161 -5.23 -2.76 8.97
N LEU A 162 -6.34 -3.51 9.02
CA LEU A 162 -7.02 -3.87 10.26
C LEU A 162 -6.13 -4.70 11.19
N LEU A 163 -5.31 -5.59 10.64
CA LEU A 163 -4.35 -6.36 11.43
C LEU A 163 -3.16 -5.49 11.88
N ALA A 164 -2.63 -4.64 10.99
CA ALA A 164 -1.50 -3.75 11.31
C ALA A 164 -1.84 -2.76 12.42
N SER A 165 -2.98 -2.08 12.32
CA SER A 165 -3.45 -1.10 13.31
C SER A 165 -3.64 -1.72 14.69
N LYS A 166 -4.14 -2.95 14.78
CA LYS A 166 -4.31 -3.66 16.06
C LYS A 166 -3.00 -4.06 16.73
N VAL A 167 -1.95 -4.31 15.95
CA VAL A 167 -0.66 -4.76 16.49
C VAL A 167 0.24 -3.57 16.82
N TRP A 168 0.11 -2.48 16.08
CA TRP A 168 0.95 -1.30 16.25
C TRP A 168 0.42 -0.29 17.27
N ASP A 169 -0.91 -0.15 17.40
CA ASP A 169 -1.51 0.88 18.25
C ASP A 169 -2.01 0.30 19.58
N ASP A 170 -1.42 0.76 20.70
CA ASP A 170 -1.87 0.43 22.06
C ASP A 170 -3.25 1.04 22.40
N GLN A 171 -3.74 2.00 21.61
CA GLN A 171 -5.07 2.60 21.69
C GLN A 171 -5.92 2.23 20.46
N ALA A 172 -5.91 0.96 20.06
CA ALA A 172 -6.58 0.52 18.84
C ALA A 172 -8.05 0.98 18.75
N VAL A 173 -8.35 1.70 17.67
CA VAL A 173 -9.69 2.04 17.18
C VAL A 173 -10.54 0.75 17.09
N TRP A 174 -11.75 0.76 17.68
CA TRP A 174 -12.54 -0.46 17.85
C TRP A 174 -13.11 -0.92 16.50
N ASN A 175 -13.37 -2.23 16.34
CA ASN A 175 -13.98 -2.79 15.12
C ASN A 175 -15.26 -2.04 14.67
N VAL A 176 -15.98 -1.42 15.62
CA VAL A 176 -17.21 -0.63 15.38
C VAL A 176 -16.91 0.65 14.59
N ASP A 177 -15.78 1.31 14.87
CA ASP A 177 -15.37 2.52 14.18
C ASP A 177 -14.98 2.21 12.72
N TYR A 178 -14.38 1.05 12.47
CA TYR A 178 -14.13 0.59 11.09
C TYR A 178 -15.42 0.33 10.30
N CYS A 179 -16.47 -0.18 10.94
CA CYS A 179 -17.78 -0.31 10.30
C CYS A 179 -18.40 1.05 9.98
N GLN A 180 -18.09 2.12 10.73
CA GLN A 180 -18.53 3.48 10.43
C GLN A 180 -17.69 4.07 9.29
N ILE A 181 -16.37 3.95 9.38
CA ILE A 181 -15.42 4.39 8.34
C ILE A 181 -15.77 3.76 6.99
N LEU A 182 -16.02 2.45 6.93
CA LEU A 182 -16.39 1.77 5.67
C LEU A 182 -17.79 2.14 5.15
N LYS A 183 -18.70 2.60 6.03
CA LYS A 183 -20.01 3.13 5.62
C LYS A 183 -19.90 4.56 5.08
N ASP A 184 -18.96 5.34 5.62
CA ASP A 184 -18.73 6.73 5.24
C ASP A 184 -17.81 6.86 4.02
N ILE A 185 -17.06 5.81 3.67
CA ILE A 185 -16.31 5.72 2.41
C ILE A 185 -17.30 5.48 1.27
N THR A 186 -17.60 6.53 0.51
CA THR A 186 -18.41 6.41 -0.70
C THR A 186 -17.56 5.89 -1.86
N VAL A 187 -18.21 5.22 -2.82
CA VAL A 187 -17.57 4.80 -4.08
C VAL A 187 -16.98 6.02 -4.81
N GLU A 188 -17.63 7.17 -4.75
CA GLU A 188 -17.15 8.42 -5.35
C GLU A 188 -15.76 8.83 -4.81
N ASP A 189 -15.49 8.62 -3.53
CA ASP A 189 -14.16 8.89 -2.94
C ASP A 189 -13.06 7.95 -3.48
N MET A 190 -13.47 6.78 -3.98
CA MET A 190 -12.58 5.76 -4.55
C MET A 190 -12.35 5.93 -6.07
N TYR A 191 -13.33 6.50 -6.79
CA TYR A 191 -13.30 6.70 -8.25
C TYR A 191 -13.23 8.20 -8.61
N VAL A 192 -12.00 8.77 -8.62
CA VAL A 192 -11.68 10.08 -9.23
C VAL A 192 -10.37 10.02 -10.02
#